data_AF-A0A3A6P9M5-F1
#
_entry.id   AF-A0A3A6P9M5-F1
#
_cell.length_a   1.000
_cell.length_b   1.000
_cell.length_c   1.000
_cell.angle_alpha   90.00
_cell.angle_beta   90.00
_cell.angle_gamma   90.00
#
_symmetry.space_group_name_H-M   'P 1'
#
loop_
_entity.id
_entity.type
_entity.pdbx_description
1 polymer ?
#
loop_
_entity_poly.entity_id
_entity_poly.type
_entity_poly.pdbx_seq_one_letter_code
_entity_poly.pdbx_strand_id
1 'polypeptide(L)'
;MRGLLWRKLFYQGAKPEFSEAEIKRYRHIYEQALLQQSLELDTEIQVDHFLQYLSQYHQVLFHGSNATDIQEFIPRPQTLYTGQMTEAVFATSDGIWPVFYAIFNRIKLHGNFRNGCIECNNHRYYFFSLSEETCQNDPWCEGAVYVLPRVSFKKQGKGFLVFDEWTSSKPVQPLFHIRVKPSDFAYLHQVSAHRSAESILKTWFMYKSRIKKGSSYTP
;
A
#
# COMPACT_ATOMS: atom_id res chain seq x y z
N MET A 1 -10.55 -11.30 -22.17
CA MET A 1 -10.94 -12.33 -21.17
C MET A 1 -10.24 -12.21 -19.81
N ARG A 2 -8.93 -11.93 -19.74
CA ARG A 2 -8.15 -11.99 -18.48
C ARG A 2 -8.44 -10.88 -17.45
N GLY A 3 -8.60 -9.62 -17.87
CA GLY A 3 -9.00 -8.53 -16.95
C GLY A 3 -10.37 -8.77 -16.31
N LEU A 4 -11.27 -9.46 -17.01
CA LEU A 4 -12.59 -9.84 -16.48
C LEU A 4 -12.47 -10.85 -15.32
N LEU A 5 -11.51 -11.78 -15.40
CA LEU A 5 -11.23 -12.73 -14.32
C LEU A 5 -10.67 -12.00 -13.09
N TRP A 6 -9.68 -11.12 -13.27
CA TRP A 6 -9.11 -10.34 -12.17
C TRP A 6 -10.14 -9.42 -11.52
N ARG A 7 -10.99 -8.76 -12.30
CA ARG A 7 -12.09 -7.94 -11.78
C ARG A 7 -13.14 -8.76 -11.04
N LYS A 8 -13.35 -10.04 -11.40
CA LYS A 8 -14.23 -10.93 -10.62
C LYS A 8 -13.59 -11.29 -9.28
N LEU A 9 -12.29 -11.56 -9.25
CA LEU A 9 -11.58 -11.95 -8.03
C LEU A 9 -11.31 -10.76 -7.09
N PHE A 10 -10.89 -9.60 -7.62
CA PHE A 10 -10.27 -8.49 -6.86
C PHE A 10 -10.88 -7.13 -7.21
N TYR A 11 -10.57 -6.10 -6.42
CA TYR A 11 -11.00 -4.73 -6.71
C TYR A 11 -10.03 -4.07 -7.68
N GLN A 12 -10.57 -3.46 -8.73
CA GLN A 12 -9.76 -2.70 -9.66
C GLN A 12 -9.60 -1.29 -9.12
N GLY A 13 -8.36 -0.79 -9.01
CA GLY A 13 -8.11 0.59 -8.62
C GLY A 13 -8.45 1.57 -9.73
N ALA A 14 -8.79 2.79 -9.34
CA ALA A 14 -8.89 3.91 -10.25
C ALA A 14 -7.51 4.24 -10.84
N LYS A 15 -7.51 4.73 -12.07
CA LYS A 15 -6.37 5.42 -12.65
C LYS A 15 -6.73 6.91 -12.66
N PRO A 16 -6.25 7.71 -11.70
CA PRO A 16 -6.65 9.09 -11.58
C PRO A 16 -6.13 9.91 -12.76
N GLU A 17 -6.93 10.89 -13.15
CA GLU A 17 -6.53 11.99 -14.00
C GLU A 17 -6.58 13.25 -13.14
N PHE A 18 -5.57 14.11 -13.26
CA PHE A 18 -5.44 15.29 -12.42
C PHE A 18 -5.72 16.54 -13.26
N SER A 19 -6.66 17.35 -12.80
CA SER A 19 -6.90 18.68 -13.36
C SER A 19 -5.70 19.61 -13.14
N GLU A 20 -5.59 20.68 -13.92
CA GLU A 20 -4.53 21.68 -13.74
C GLU A 20 -4.54 22.32 -12.34
N ALA A 21 -5.75 22.52 -11.79
CA ALA A 21 -5.93 23.03 -10.44
C ALA A 21 -5.40 22.06 -9.38
N GLU A 22 -5.68 20.76 -9.51
CA GLU A 22 -5.13 19.72 -8.63
C GLU A 22 -3.62 19.62 -8.75
N ILE A 23 -3.08 19.64 -9.97
CA ILE A 23 -1.62 19.60 -10.20
C ILE A 23 -0.94 20.78 -9.51
N LYS A 24 -1.52 21.99 -9.59
CA LYS A 24 -0.99 23.18 -8.92
C LYS A 24 -1.08 23.04 -7.40
N ARG A 25 -2.22 22.60 -6.86
CA ARG A 25 -2.43 22.37 -5.42
C ARG A 25 -1.44 21.34 -4.87
N TYR A 26 -1.34 20.18 -5.52
CA TYR A 26 -0.48 19.09 -5.08
C TYR A 26 1.00 19.39 -5.23
N ARG A 27 1.40 20.12 -6.28
CA ARG A 27 2.79 20.63 -6.39
C ARG A 27 3.16 21.50 -5.19
N HIS A 28 2.27 22.42 -4.82
CA HIS A 28 2.51 23.28 -3.68
C HIS A 28 2.65 22.49 -2.37
N ILE A 29 1.77 21.52 -2.14
CA ILE A 29 1.84 20.64 -0.96
C ILE A 29 3.16 19.85 -0.95
N TYR A 30 3.58 19.29 -2.08
CA TYR A 30 4.84 18.57 -2.21
C TYR A 30 6.05 19.45 -1.87
N GLU A 31 6.10 20.67 -2.41
CA GLU A 31 7.19 21.63 -2.14
C GLU A 31 7.25 22.02 -0.65
N GLN A 32 6.10 22.21 0.01
CA GLN A 32 6.08 22.46 1.45
C GLN A 32 6.53 21.24 2.27
N ALA A 33 6.09 20.03 1.87
CA ALA A 33 6.45 18.80 2.57
C ALA A 33 7.96 18.52 2.54
N LEU A 34 8.65 18.86 1.44
CA LEU A 34 10.10 18.77 1.34
C LEU A 34 10.84 19.65 2.38
N LEU A 35 10.24 20.77 2.79
CA LEU A 35 10.83 21.67 3.80
C LEU A 35 10.52 21.19 5.23
N GLN A 36 9.33 20.62 5.45
CA GLN A 36 8.85 20.25 6.78
C GLN A 36 9.21 18.82 7.20
N GLN A 37 9.55 17.95 6.25
CA GLN A 37 9.86 16.51 6.43
C GLN A 37 8.72 15.64 7.01
N SER A 38 7.64 16.26 7.47
CA SER A 38 6.41 15.64 7.94
C SER A 38 5.22 16.42 7.39
N LEU A 39 4.16 15.71 7.04
CA LEU A 39 2.95 16.26 6.46
C LEU A 39 1.72 15.59 7.06
N GLU A 40 0.73 16.40 7.44
CA GLU A 40 -0.65 15.98 7.62
C GLU A 40 -1.46 16.58 6.47
N LEU A 41 -2.16 15.73 5.72
CA LEU A 41 -3.01 16.20 4.64
C LEU A 41 -4.33 16.73 5.18
N ASP A 42 -4.85 17.75 4.53
CA ASP A 42 -6.21 18.21 4.74
C ASP A 42 -7.19 17.05 4.51
N THR A 43 -8.21 16.95 5.36
CA THR A 43 -9.31 15.99 5.26
C THR A 43 -10.03 15.97 3.91
N GLU A 44 -9.98 17.06 3.14
CA GLU A 44 -10.51 17.11 1.77
C GLU A 44 -9.66 16.32 0.75
N ILE A 45 -8.40 16.06 1.06
CA ILE A 45 -7.46 15.39 0.16
C ILE A 45 -7.41 13.91 0.50
N GLN A 46 -7.83 13.08 -0.44
CA GLN A 46 -7.63 11.64 -0.35
C GLN A 46 -6.13 11.32 -0.46
N VAL A 47 -5.60 10.66 0.56
CA VAL A 47 -4.17 10.30 0.68
C VAL A 47 -3.69 9.54 -0.54
N ASP A 48 -4.44 8.51 -0.97
CA ASP A 48 -4.07 7.66 -2.10
C ASP A 48 -4.09 8.44 -3.43
N HIS A 49 -4.99 9.41 -3.60
CA HIS A 49 -5.03 10.28 -4.77
C HIS A 49 -3.78 11.18 -4.85
N PHE A 50 -3.39 11.78 -3.72
CA PHE A 50 -2.16 12.58 -3.64
C PHE A 50 -0.90 11.73 -3.86
N LEU A 51 -0.82 10.53 -3.27
CA LEU A 51 0.30 9.62 -3.50
C LEU A 51 0.39 9.19 -4.97
N GLN A 52 -0.74 8.95 -5.64
CA GLN A 52 -0.74 8.66 -7.08
C GLN A 52 -0.28 9.84 -7.93
N TYR A 53 -0.63 11.07 -7.55
CA TYR A 53 -0.04 12.27 -8.16
C TYR A 53 1.48 12.26 -8.00
N LEU A 54 1.98 12.02 -6.78
CA LEU A 54 3.40 12.04 -6.50
C LEU A 54 4.16 11.02 -7.35
N SER A 55 3.68 9.78 -7.47
CA SER A 55 4.39 8.78 -8.29
C SER A 55 4.29 9.01 -9.80
N GLN A 56 3.26 9.74 -10.25
CA GLN A 56 3.09 10.08 -11.66
C GLN A 56 3.98 11.27 -12.10
N TYR A 57 4.13 12.27 -11.25
CA TYR A 57 4.82 13.53 -11.60
C TYR A 57 6.21 13.68 -10.99
N HIS A 58 6.56 12.84 -10.01
CA HIS A 58 7.85 12.88 -9.33
C HIS A 58 8.53 11.51 -9.30
N GLN A 59 9.86 11.52 -9.23
CA GLN A 59 10.67 10.31 -9.18
C GLN A 59 10.74 9.75 -7.75
N VAL A 60 9.59 9.39 -7.20
CA VAL A 60 9.43 8.92 -5.81
C VAL A 60 8.74 7.55 -5.74
N LEU A 61 8.91 6.89 -4.60
CA LEU A 61 8.25 5.64 -4.21
C LEU A 61 7.77 5.76 -2.76
N PHE A 62 6.96 4.81 -2.31
CA PHE A 62 6.31 4.86 -1.01
C PHE A 62 6.61 3.63 -0.15
N HIS A 63 6.79 3.87 1.15
CA HIS A 63 6.95 2.82 2.15
C HIS A 63 6.00 3.08 3.32
N GLY A 64 5.14 2.12 3.65
CA GLY A 64 4.24 2.20 4.80
C GLY A 64 4.84 1.60 6.06
N SER A 65 4.74 2.29 7.19
CA SER A 65 5.21 1.81 8.49
C SER A 65 4.34 2.30 9.64
N ASN A 66 4.23 1.51 10.71
CA ASN A 66 3.63 1.97 11.97
C ASN A 66 4.60 2.90 12.74
N ALA A 67 5.91 2.83 12.48
CA ALA A 67 6.89 3.74 13.08
C ALA A 67 6.94 5.05 12.29
N THR A 68 6.88 6.18 12.98
CA THR A 68 6.59 7.51 12.40
C THR A 68 7.77 8.49 12.45
N ASP A 69 8.94 8.03 12.88
CA ASP A 69 10.15 8.81 13.11
C ASP A 69 11.38 8.22 12.40
N ILE A 70 11.17 7.37 11.39
CA ILE A 70 12.26 6.73 10.64
C ILE A 70 13.02 7.78 9.83
N GLN A 71 14.28 8.02 10.21
CA GLN A 71 15.20 8.92 9.50
C GLN A 71 15.90 8.23 8.33
N GLU A 72 16.10 6.92 8.42
CA GLU A 72 16.77 6.14 7.38
C GLU A 72 16.26 4.70 7.39
N PHE A 73 15.90 4.21 6.21
CA PHE A 73 15.58 2.81 5.99
C PHE A 73 16.85 2.04 5.66
N ILE A 74 17.19 1.07 6.51
CA ILE A 74 18.29 0.13 6.27
C ILE A 74 17.75 -1.14 5.60
N PRO A 75 18.43 -1.71 4.59
CA PRO A 75 18.08 -3.02 4.03
C PRO A 75 17.94 -4.08 5.12
N ARG A 76 16.89 -4.91 5.01
CA ARG A 76 16.65 -6.03 5.95
C ARG A 76 16.33 -7.31 5.19
N PRO A 77 16.67 -8.48 5.75
CA PRO A 77 16.26 -9.76 5.18
C PRO A 77 14.73 -9.88 5.12
N GLN A 78 14.19 -10.04 3.91
CA GLN A 78 12.77 -10.26 3.63
C GLN A 78 12.60 -11.08 2.35
N THR A 79 11.39 -11.56 2.07
CA THR A 79 11.08 -12.28 0.83
C THR A 79 10.43 -11.35 -0.20
N LEU A 80 10.88 -11.44 -1.45
CA LEU A 80 10.14 -10.90 -2.60
C LEU A 80 8.76 -11.56 -2.70
N TYR A 81 7.84 -10.98 -3.48
CA TYR A 81 6.55 -11.62 -3.76
C TYR A 81 6.66 -13.03 -4.39
N THR A 82 7.81 -13.36 -4.99
CA THR A 82 8.13 -14.69 -5.54
C THR A 82 8.54 -15.72 -4.48
N GLY A 83 8.71 -15.30 -3.22
CA GLY A 83 9.24 -16.12 -2.13
C GLY A 83 10.77 -16.17 -2.05
N GLN A 84 11.48 -15.53 -2.98
CA GLN A 84 12.94 -15.46 -2.95
C GLN A 84 13.41 -14.53 -1.82
N MET A 85 14.33 -15.02 -0.98
CA MET A 85 14.96 -14.21 0.07
C MET A 85 15.85 -13.12 -0.54
N THR A 86 15.79 -11.92 0.03
CA THR A 86 16.60 -10.76 -0.35
C THR A 86 16.88 -9.89 0.87
N GLU A 87 17.88 -9.02 0.79
CA GLU A 87 18.15 -8.00 1.80
C GLU A 87 17.97 -6.63 1.16
N ALA A 88 16.85 -5.97 1.49
CA ALA A 88 16.48 -4.73 0.81
C ALA A 88 15.54 -3.85 1.63
N VAL A 89 15.51 -2.56 1.26
CA VAL A 89 14.40 -1.65 1.53
C VAL A 89 13.34 -1.87 0.45
N PHE A 90 12.10 -2.12 0.86
CA PHE A 90 10.97 -2.31 -0.04
C PHE A 90 10.18 -1.02 -0.21
N ALA A 91 9.66 -0.77 -1.41
CA ALA A 91 8.79 0.35 -1.69
C ALA A 91 7.85 0.02 -2.85
N THR A 92 6.92 0.93 -3.14
CA THR A 92 5.96 0.80 -4.24
C THR A 92 5.72 2.14 -4.93
N SER A 93 5.34 2.15 -6.20
CA SER A 93 4.85 3.36 -6.89
C SER A 93 3.33 3.52 -6.75
N ASP A 94 2.69 2.58 -6.05
CA ASP A 94 1.28 2.58 -5.77
C ASP A 94 0.89 3.47 -4.59
N GLY A 95 -0.18 4.25 -4.74
CA GLY A 95 -0.63 5.17 -3.68
C GLY A 95 -1.51 4.52 -2.61
N ILE A 96 -1.99 3.29 -2.80
CA ILE A 96 -2.96 2.63 -1.92
C ILE A 96 -2.28 1.60 -1.02
N TRP A 97 -1.43 0.77 -1.64
CA TRP A 97 -0.74 -0.33 -1.00
C TRP A 97 0.14 0.06 0.21
N PRO A 98 0.89 1.19 0.20
CA PRO A 98 1.69 1.57 1.37
C PRO A 98 0.81 2.00 2.55
N VAL A 99 -0.39 2.55 2.31
CA VAL A 99 -1.32 2.94 3.38
C VAL A 99 -1.71 1.71 4.20
N PHE A 100 -2.00 0.57 3.56
CA PHE A 100 -2.27 -0.69 4.26
C PHE A 100 -1.14 -1.07 5.22
N TYR A 101 0.12 -1.01 4.78
CA TYR A 101 1.27 -1.33 5.63
C TYR A 101 1.52 -0.31 6.74
N ALA A 102 1.12 0.95 6.54
CA ALA A 102 1.23 2.00 7.55
C ALA A 102 0.21 1.82 8.67
N ILE A 103 -1.03 1.40 8.34
CA ILE A 103 -2.11 1.29 9.33
C ILE A 103 -2.27 -0.12 9.92
N PHE A 104 -1.69 -1.15 9.29
CA PHE A 104 -1.78 -2.51 9.80
C PHE A 104 -0.74 -2.73 10.90
N ASN A 105 -1.20 -2.84 12.15
CA ASN A 105 -0.36 -3.09 13.31
C ASN A 105 0.11 -4.55 13.33
N ARG A 106 1.34 -4.78 12.86
CA ARG A 106 1.91 -6.13 12.78
C ARG A 106 2.21 -6.76 14.14
N ILE A 107 2.24 -6.00 15.23
CA ILE A 107 2.36 -6.55 16.59
C ILE A 107 1.09 -7.34 16.96
N LYS A 108 -0.07 -6.93 16.41
CA LYS A 108 -1.36 -7.58 16.61
C LYS A 108 -1.64 -8.74 15.64
N LEU A 109 -0.68 -9.11 14.78
CA LEU A 109 -0.83 -10.20 13.81
C LEU A 109 -0.85 -11.57 14.50
N HIS A 110 -1.90 -12.34 14.27
CA HIS A 110 -2.01 -13.75 14.66
C HIS A 110 -2.18 -14.62 13.43
N GLY A 111 -1.29 -15.58 13.17
CA GLY A 111 -1.36 -16.40 11.95
C GLY A 111 -0.70 -15.71 10.75
N ASN A 112 -1.46 -15.37 9.70
CA ASN A 112 -0.91 -14.71 8.51
C ASN A 112 -1.85 -13.67 7.89
N PHE A 113 -1.29 -12.90 6.95
CA PHE A 113 -2.01 -11.94 6.13
C PHE A 113 -1.59 -12.07 4.67
N ARG A 114 -2.48 -11.69 3.76
CA ARG A 114 -2.33 -11.83 2.32
C ARG A 114 -2.81 -10.57 1.68
N ASN A 115 -1.97 -9.96 0.85
CA ASN A 115 -2.31 -8.72 0.19
C ASN A 115 -1.62 -8.65 -1.17
N GLY A 116 -2.04 -7.72 -2.01
CA GLY A 116 -1.37 -7.49 -3.27
C GLY A 116 -1.90 -6.29 -4.03
N CYS A 117 -0.98 -5.62 -4.73
CA CYS A 117 -1.26 -4.71 -5.83
C CYS A 117 -0.77 -5.37 -7.12
N ILE A 118 -1.68 -6.01 -7.86
CA ILE A 118 -1.38 -6.76 -9.08
C ILE A 118 -1.55 -5.85 -10.29
N GLU A 119 -0.49 -5.71 -11.09
CA GLU A 119 -0.53 -5.00 -12.37
C GLU A 119 -0.88 -5.97 -13.51
N CYS A 120 -1.97 -5.68 -14.25
CA CYS A 120 -2.39 -6.44 -15.43
C CYS A 120 -3.05 -5.53 -16.47
N ASN A 121 -2.51 -5.50 -17.69
CA ASN A 121 -3.02 -4.69 -18.82
C ASN A 121 -3.25 -3.21 -18.45
N ASN A 122 -2.26 -2.57 -17.82
CA ASN A 122 -2.33 -1.17 -17.34
C ASN A 122 -3.41 -0.89 -16.29
N HIS A 123 -3.94 -1.93 -15.65
CA HIS A 123 -4.83 -1.81 -14.49
C HIS A 123 -4.19 -2.43 -13.26
N ARG A 124 -4.53 -1.87 -12.10
CA ARG A 124 -4.14 -2.41 -10.79
C ARG A 124 -5.32 -3.10 -10.14
N TYR A 125 -5.06 -4.26 -9.55
CA TYR A 125 -6.05 -5.04 -8.83
C TYR A 125 -5.57 -5.30 -7.40
N TYR A 126 -6.46 -5.08 -6.45
CA TYR A 126 -6.16 -5.11 -5.03
C TYR A 126 -6.96 -6.20 -4.31
N PHE A 127 -6.27 -6.86 -3.39
CA PHE A 127 -6.90 -7.69 -2.38
C PHE A 127 -6.15 -7.52 -1.07
N PHE A 128 -6.90 -7.58 0.03
CA PHE A 128 -6.38 -7.48 1.39
C PHE A 128 -7.13 -8.48 2.26
N SER A 129 -6.42 -9.42 2.85
CA SER A 129 -7.03 -10.45 3.68
C SER A 129 -6.16 -10.71 4.90
N LEU A 130 -6.78 -10.63 6.08
CA LEU A 130 -6.14 -11.00 7.33
C LEU A 130 -6.71 -12.34 7.77
N SER A 131 -5.97 -13.06 8.60
CA SER A 131 -6.51 -14.24 9.25
C SER A 131 -7.72 -13.86 10.13
N GLU A 132 -8.65 -14.78 10.33
CA GLU A 132 -9.81 -14.60 11.21
C GLU A 132 -9.39 -14.17 12.62
N GLU A 133 -8.31 -14.76 13.13
CA GLU A 133 -7.73 -14.44 14.44
C GLU A 133 -7.20 -12.99 14.51
N THR A 134 -6.56 -12.51 13.44
CA THR A 134 -6.05 -11.13 13.38
C THR A 134 -7.20 -10.13 13.29
N CYS A 135 -8.25 -10.42 12.51
CA CYS A 135 -9.42 -9.55 12.39
C CYS A 135 -10.13 -9.32 13.74
N GLN A 136 -10.05 -10.27 14.66
CA GLN A 136 -10.66 -10.17 15.99
C GLN A 136 -9.84 -9.34 16.98
N ASN A 137 -8.60 -8.97 16.64
CA ASN A 137 -7.68 -8.29 17.54
C ASN A 137 -7.59 -6.76 17.32
N ASP A 138 -8.52 -6.19 16.54
CA ASP A 138 -8.51 -4.77 16.13
C ASP A 138 -7.12 -4.32 15.63
N PRO A 139 -6.67 -4.84 14.47
CA PRO A 139 -5.27 -4.75 14.05
C PRO A 139 -4.91 -3.41 13.40
N TRP A 140 -5.72 -2.37 13.60
CA TRP A 140 -5.56 -1.08 12.93
C TRP A 140 -4.94 -0.06 13.88
N CYS A 141 -4.06 0.79 13.35
CA CYS A 141 -3.47 1.91 14.06
C CYS A 141 -3.18 3.05 13.10
N GLU A 142 -2.81 4.21 13.66
CA GLU A 142 -2.17 5.25 12.87
C GLU A 142 -0.74 4.85 12.49
N GLY A 143 -0.21 5.47 11.44
CA GLY A 143 1.15 5.24 10.98
C GLY A 143 1.60 6.33 10.02
N ALA A 144 2.60 6.02 9.21
CA ALA A 144 3.14 6.93 8.22
C ALA A 144 3.42 6.24 6.89
N VAL A 145 3.16 6.98 5.80
CA VAL A 145 3.65 6.68 4.46
C VAL A 145 4.86 7.57 4.19
N TYR A 146 6.03 6.96 4.05
CA TYR A 146 7.28 7.63 3.74
C TYR A 146 7.42 7.77 2.23
N VAL A 147 7.77 8.98 1.78
CA VAL A 147 8.08 9.28 0.38
C VAL A 147 9.58 9.16 0.19
N LEU A 148 10.00 8.20 -0.62
CA LEU A 148 11.39 7.83 -0.82
C LEU A 148 11.87 8.24 -2.22
N PRO A 149 13.13 8.68 -2.38
CA PRO A 149 13.69 8.92 -3.70
C PRO A 149 13.83 7.60 -4.48
N ARG A 150 13.39 7.58 -5.74
CA ARG A 150 13.38 6.36 -6.56
C ARG A 150 14.76 5.90 -7.04
N VAL A 151 15.77 6.76 -6.99
CA VAL A 151 17.08 6.59 -7.66
C VAL A 151 17.80 5.26 -7.34
N SER A 152 17.70 4.76 -6.11
CA SER A 152 18.38 3.54 -5.66
C SER A 152 17.54 2.27 -5.81
N PHE A 153 16.30 2.37 -6.30
CA PHE A 153 15.36 1.27 -6.37
C PHE A 153 15.32 0.61 -7.74
N LYS A 154 15.11 -0.71 -7.73
CA LYS A 154 14.85 -1.52 -8.93
C LYS A 154 13.48 -2.17 -8.79
N LYS A 155 12.65 -2.05 -9.83
CA LYS A 155 11.37 -2.76 -9.89
C LYS A 155 11.64 -4.26 -9.94
N GLN A 156 10.92 -5.01 -9.12
CA GLN A 156 11.00 -6.46 -9.05
C GLN A 156 9.92 -7.10 -9.91
N GLY A 157 10.18 -8.34 -10.31
CA GLY A 157 9.26 -9.13 -11.12
C GLY A 157 9.44 -8.98 -12.63
N LYS A 158 9.20 -10.09 -13.32
CA LYS A 158 9.07 -10.21 -14.77
C LYS A 158 7.98 -11.24 -15.05
N GLY A 159 7.15 -11.02 -16.06
CA GLY A 159 6.16 -12.00 -16.50
C GLY A 159 4.70 -11.51 -16.41
N PHE A 160 3.77 -12.47 -16.29
CA PHE A 160 2.33 -12.23 -16.45
C PHE A 160 1.64 -11.66 -15.21
N LEU A 161 2.17 -11.93 -14.02
CA LEU A 161 1.69 -11.41 -12.74
C LEU A 161 2.84 -10.64 -12.08
N VAL A 162 2.73 -9.31 -12.07
CA VAL A 162 3.75 -8.43 -11.51
C VAL A 162 3.11 -7.63 -10.39
N PHE A 163 3.71 -7.71 -9.22
CA PHE A 163 3.37 -6.83 -8.10
C PHE A 163 4.16 -5.54 -8.26
N ASP A 164 3.59 -4.40 -7.86
CA ASP A 164 4.32 -3.12 -7.91
C ASP A 164 5.33 -3.00 -6.76
N GLU A 165 6.25 -3.96 -6.72
CA GLU A 165 7.29 -4.12 -5.71
C GLU A 165 8.60 -3.55 -6.24
N TRP A 166 9.22 -2.67 -5.46
CA TRP A 166 10.52 -2.07 -5.73
C TRP A 166 11.45 -2.35 -4.58
N THR A 167 12.72 -2.63 -4.87
CA THR A 167 13.71 -2.89 -3.83
C THR A 167 14.98 -2.08 -4.01
N SER A 168 15.57 -1.64 -2.90
CA SER A 168 16.89 -1.05 -2.84
C SER A 168 17.79 -1.83 -1.89
N SER A 169 19.00 -2.18 -2.34
CA SER A 169 20.02 -2.81 -1.51
C SER A 169 20.89 -1.79 -0.76
N LYS A 170 20.50 -0.52 -0.74
CA LYS A 170 21.24 0.58 -0.09
C LYS A 170 20.34 1.22 0.97
N PRO A 171 20.92 1.83 2.01
CA PRO A 171 20.17 2.72 2.89
C PRO A 171 19.45 3.82 2.10
N VAL A 172 18.26 4.21 2.57
CA VAL A 172 17.43 5.24 1.92
C VAL A 172 16.89 6.19 2.97
N GLN A 173 17.23 7.47 2.83
CA GLN A 173 16.62 8.54 3.61
C GLN A 173 15.30 8.96 2.95
N PRO A 174 14.20 9.07 3.72
CA PRO A 174 12.96 9.63 3.22
C PRO A 174 13.11 11.11 2.87
N LEU A 175 12.36 11.56 1.87
CA LEU A 175 12.20 12.98 1.58
C LEU A 175 11.31 13.66 2.63
N PHE A 176 10.22 12.98 2.98
CA PHE A 176 9.29 13.33 4.05
C PHE A 176 8.37 12.12 4.32
N HIS A 177 7.48 12.25 5.30
CA HIS A 177 6.41 11.28 5.54
C HIS A 177 5.05 11.95 5.70
N ILE A 178 4.00 11.21 5.35
CA ILE A 178 2.60 11.60 5.50
C ILE A 178 2.00 10.77 6.63
N ARG A 179 1.44 11.41 7.65
CA ARG A 179 0.68 10.71 8.69
C ARG A 179 -0.62 10.17 8.10
N VAL A 180 -0.95 8.92 8.44
CA VAL A 180 -2.16 8.26 7.96
C VAL A 180 -2.86 7.53 9.10
N LYS A 181 -4.18 7.51 9.04
CA LYS A 181 -5.08 6.79 9.95
C LYS A 181 -5.90 5.76 9.17
N PRO A 182 -6.56 4.81 9.85
CA PRO A 182 -7.33 3.76 9.17
C PRO A 182 -8.39 4.28 8.18
N SER A 183 -9.01 5.43 8.45
CA SER A 183 -10.00 6.05 7.56
C SER A 183 -9.42 6.58 6.25
N ASP A 184 -8.10 6.74 6.14
CA ASP A 184 -7.45 7.15 4.88
C ASP A 184 -7.26 5.96 3.93
N PHE A 185 -7.47 4.74 4.39
CA PHE A 185 -7.31 3.55 3.57
C PHE A 185 -8.59 3.21 2.80
N ALA A 186 -8.56 3.46 1.49
CA ALA A 186 -9.70 3.26 0.58
C ALA A 186 -10.31 1.84 0.61
N TYR A 187 -9.55 0.83 1.05
CA TYR A 187 -9.99 -0.57 1.08
C TYR A 187 -10.25 -1.13 2.48
N LEU A 188 -10.35 -0.29 3.53
CA LEU A 188 -10.52 -0.76 4.92
C LEU A 188 -11.72 -1.71 5.06
N HIS A 189 -12.85 -1.36 4.46
CA HIS A 189 -14.07 -2.17 4.49
C HIS A 189 -14.07 -3.32 3.48
N GLN A 190 -13.02 -3.45 2.66
CA GLN A 190 -12.81 -4.55 1.71
C GLN A 190 -11.70 -5.50 2.19
N VAL A 191 -11.24 -5.37 3.43
CA VAL A 191 -10.37 -6.36 4.07
C VAL A 191 -11.21 -7.59 4.42
N SER A 192 -10.88 -8.75 3.86
CA SER A 192 -11.57 -10.00 4.15
C SER A 192 -10.89 -10.80 5.25
N ALA A 193 -11.63 -11.71 5.88
CA ALA A 193 -11.07 -12.70 6.80
C ALA A 193 -10.82 -14.04 6.09
N HIS A 194 -9.71 -14.71 6.41
CA HIS A 194 -9.43 -16.07 5.95
C HIS A 194 -8.96 -16.99 7.08
N ARG A 195 -9.06 -18.29 6.89
CA ARG A 195 -8.49 -19.26 7.84
C ARG A 195 -6.99 -19.34 7.66
N SER A 196 -6.22 -19.24 8.73
CA SER A 196 -4.74 -19.24 8.67
C SER A 196 -4.15 -20.42 7.87
N ALA A 197 -4.75 -21.61 7.95
CA ALA A 197 -4.29 -22.82 7.26
C ALA A 197 -4.79 -23.00 5.81
N GLU A 198 -5.62 -22.10 5.28
CA GLU A 198 -6.15 -22.29 3.91
C GLU A 198 -5.15 -21.88 2.82
N SER A 199 -5.29 -22.42 1.61
CA SER A 199 -4.42 -22.04 0.47
C SER A 199 -4.73 -20.64 -0.07
N ILE A 200 -3.72 -19.98 -0.67
CA ILE A 200 -3.88 -18.64 -1.27
C ILE A 200 -4.95 -18.62 -2.38
N LEU A 201 -5.06 -19.70 -3.16
CA LEU A 201 -6.07 -19.83 -4.21
C LEU A 201 -7.49 -19.81 -3.65
N LYS A 202 -7.71 -20.49 -2.51
CA LYS A 202 -9.00 -20.47 -1.82
C LYS A 202 -9.31 -19.07 -1.29
N THR A 203 -8.31 -18.37 -0.74
CA THR A 203 -8.48 -16.98 -0.31
C THR A 203 -8.88 -16.07 -1.46
N TRP A 204 -8.22 -16.18 -2.61
CA TRP A 204 -8.54 -15.37 -3.79
C TRP A 204 -9.95 -15.64 -4.32
N PHE A 205 -10.34 -16.91 -4.44
CA PHE A 205 -11.67 -17.28 -4.92
C PHE A 205 -12.79 -16.80 -3.97
N MET A 206 -12.54 -16.85 -2.66
CA MET A 206 -13.50 -16.45 -1.63
C MET A 206 -13.38 -14.99 -1.20
N TYR A 207 -12.45 -14.22 -1.78
CA TYR A 207 -12.09 -12.89 -1.28
C TYR A 207 -13.31 -11.98 -1.17
N LYS A 208 -14.03 -11.76 -2.28
CA LYS A 208 -15.20 -10.89 -2.31
C LYS A 208 -16.42 -11.45 -1.60
N SER A 209 -16.58 -12.77 -1.53
CA SER A 209 -17.73 -13.39 -0.84
C SER A 209 -17.62 -13.28 0.68
N ARG A 210 -16.40 -13.10 1.21
CA ARG A 210 -16.12 -12.94 2.65
C ARG A 210 -16.07 -11.50 3.13
N ILE A 211 -16.13 -10.53 2.22
CA ILE A 211 -16.26 -9.13 2.61
C ILE A 211 -17.67 -8.95 3.16
N LYS A 212 -17.76 -8.77 4.48
CA LYS A 212 -19.03 -8.50 5.15
C LYS A 212 -19.61 -7.22 4.57
N LYS A 213 -20.76 -7.31 3.90
CA LYS A 213 -21.57 -6.12 3.59
C LYS A 213 -21.97 -5.49 4.94
N GLY A 214 -21.31 -4.38 5.30
CA GLY A 214 -21.66 -3.60 6.50
C GLY A 214 -20.91 -3.93 7.79
N SER A 215 -19.65 -4.39 7.75
CA SER A 215 -18.83 -4.35 8.97
C SER A 215 -18.44 -2.90 9.27
N SER A 216 -19.19 -2.29 10.19
CA SER A 216 -18.86 -1.04 10.86
C SER A 216 -17.56 -1.22 11.64
N TYR A 217 -16.45 -0.78 11.05
CA TYR A 217 -15.41 -0.16 11.85
C TYR A 217 -16.01 1.18 12.27
N THR A 218 -16.74 1.18 13.38
CA THR A 218 -17.17 2.42 14.04
C THR A 218 -15.91 3.03 14.64
N PRO A 219 -15.63 4.33 14.43
CA PRO A 219 -14.52 5.02 15.09
C PRO A 219 -14.66 4.97 16.62
#